data_AF-A0A0S9RB58-F1
#
_entry.id   AF-A0A0S9RB58-F1
#
_cell.length_a   1.000
_cell.length_b   1.000
_cell.length_c   1.000
_cell.angle_alpha   90.00
_cell.angle_beta   90.00
_cell.angle_gamma   90.00
#
_symmetry.space_group_name_H-M   'P 1'
#
loop_
_entity.id
_entity.type
_entity.pdbx_description
1 polymer ?
#
loop_
_entity_poly.entity_id
_entity_poly.type
_entity_poly.pdbx_seq_one_letter_code
_entity_poly.pdbx_strand_id
1 'polypeptide(L)'
;MSFTRKISWTTALRDMRNDRVQLPAGFLSARALVECFTKTRRPLVVAGKFDRAAIMAHAAAAAKAHQIRTGSTWAAAMSVSLKAAWQVAKTAQRAAAH
;
A
#
# COMPACT_ATOMS: atom_id res chain seq x y z
N MET A 1 23.25 -3.99 -24.53
CA MET A 1 21.82 -3.68 -24.78
C MET A 1 21.37 -2.66 -23.75
N SER A 2 21.20 -1.39 -24.14
CA SER A 2 20.66 -0.37 -23.23
C SER A 2 19.13 -0.45 -23.25
N PHE A 3 18.52 -0.75 -22.10
CA PHE A 3 17.08 -0.63 -21.94
C PHE A 3 16.74 0.84 -21.68
N THR A 4 16.41 1.59 -22.73
CA THR A 4 15.92 2.96 -22.58
C THR A 4 14.52 2.92 -21.98
N ARG A 5 14.42 3.09 -20.66
CA ARG A 5 13.16 3.08 -19.91
C ARG A 5 12.35 4.33 -20.26
N LYS A 6 11.37 4.19 -21.17
CA LYS A 6 10.43 5.27 -21.49
C LYS A 6 9.46 5.47 -20.32
N ILE A 7 9.46 6.66 -19.74
CA ILE A 7 8.48 7.04 -18.72
C ILE A 7 7.19 7.47 -19.43
N SER A 8 6.11 6.73 -19.20
CA SER A 8 4.77 7.14 -19.61
C SER A 8 4.23 8.17 -18.61
N TRP A 9 4.29 9.44 -19.00
CA TRP A 9 3.80 10.55 -18.19
C TRP A 9 2.29 10.46 -17.89
N THR A 10 1.50 9.93 -18.82
CA THR A 10 0.06 9.71 -18.62
C THR A 10 -0.22 8.66 -17.56
N THR A 11 0.55 7.57 -17.53
CA THR A 11 0.45 6.53 -16.49
C THR A 11 0.88 7.07 -15.13
N ALA A 12 1.98 7.82 -15.08
CA ALA A 12 2.46 8.44 -13.85
C ALA A 12 1.45 9.45 -13.28
N LEU A 13 0.89 10.32 -14.11
CA LEU A 13 -0.13 11.30 -13.71
C LEU A 13 -1.43 10.64 -13.25
N ARG A 14 -1.87 9.56 -13.92
CA ARG A 14 -3.04 8.79 -13.51
C ARG A 14 -2.83 8.13 -12.14
N ASP A 15 -1.65 7.57 -11.91
CA ASP A 15 -1.31 6.99 -10.62
C ASP A 15 -1.24 8.06 -9.52
N MET A 16 -0.59 9.21 -9.78
CA MET A 16 -0.56 10.34 -8.83
C MET A 16 -1.97 10.87 -8.52
N ARG A 17 -2.88 10.86 -9.51
CA ARG A 17 -4.28 11.26 -9.30
C ARG A 17 -5.04 10.23 -8.47
N ASN A 18 -4.85 8.93 -8.75
CA ASN A 18 -5.41 7.84 -7.94
C ASN A 18 -4.90 7.88 -6.49
N ASP A 19 -3.64 8.25 -6.28
CA ASP A 19 -3.04 8.44 -4.95
C ASP A 19 -3.66 9.62 -4.18
N ARG A 20 -4.23 10.60 -4.88
CA ARG A 20 -4.87 11.81 -4.33
C ARG A 20 -6.39 11.73 -4.20
N VAL A 21 -7.01 10.63 -4.62
CA VAL A 21 -8.47 10.42 -4.44
C VAL A 21 -8.80 10.53 -2.95
N GLN A 22 -9.91 11.20 -2.61
CA GLN A 22 -10.35 11.41 -1.22
C GLN A 22 -10.14 10.16 -0.38
N LEU A 23 -9.26 10.29 0.61
CA LEU A 23 -8.86 9.17 1.45
C LEU A 23 -9.95 8.97 2.51
N PRO A 24 -10.50 7.77 2.64
CA PRO A 24 -11.50 7.49 3.67
C PRO A 24 -10.91 7.74 5.06
N ALA A 25 -11.78 8.09 6.01
CA ALA A 25 -11.36 8.35 7.40
C ALA A 25 -10.50 7.20 7.94
N GLY A 26 -9.34 7.54 8.51
CA GLY A 26 -8.35 6.59 9.05
C GLY A 26 -7.55 5.79 8.02
N PHE A 27 -7.54 6.21 6.75
CA PHE A 27 -6.59 5.71 5.75
C PHE A 27 -5.13 6.02 6.10
N LEU A 28 -4.85 7.25 6.56
CA LEU A 28 -3.48 7.66 6.90
C LEU A 28 -2.90 6.85 8.06
N SER A 29 -3.71 6.54 9.07
CA SER A 29 -3.28 5.68 10.18
C SER A 29 -3.07 4.24 9.72
N ALA A 30 -3.96 3.70 8.88
CA ALA A 30 -3.78 2.37 8.30
C ALA A 30 -2.50 2.28 7.45
N ARG A 31 -2.20 3.32 6.66
CA ARG A 31 -0.97 3.41 5.87
C ARG A 31 0.28 3.43 6.75
N ALA A 32 0.31 4.28 7.78
CA ALA A 32 1.43 4.36 8.71
C ALA A 32 1.68 3.01 9.42
N LEU A 33 0.61 2.29 9.79
CA LEU A 33 0.73 0.94 10.36
C LEU A 33 1.33 -0.05 9.35
N VAL A 34 0.90 -0.02 8.09
CA VAL A 34 1.47 -0.90 7.07
C VAL A 34 2.94 -0.57 6.81
N GLU A 35 3.31 0.71 6.72
CA GLU A 35 4.72 1.15 6.59
C GLU A 35 5.57 0.74 7.80
N CYS A 36 4.99 0.71 9.02
CA CYS A 36 5.66 0.16 10.19
C CYS A 36 5.87 -1.37 10.05
N PHE A 37 4.85 -2.10 9.59
CA PHE A 37 4.93 -3.54 9.39
C PHE A 37 5.92 -3.94 8.30
N THR A 38 6.08 -3.14 7.24
CA THR A 38 7.10 -3.43 6.21
C THR A 38 8.51 -3.34 6.76
N LYS A 39 8.76 -2.45 7.73
CA LYS A 39 10.07 -2.29 8.39
C LYS A 39 10.32 -3.35 9.48
N THR A 40 9.28 -3.79 10.18
CA THR A 40 9.40 -4.66 11.36
C THR A 40 9.13 -6.14 11.10
N ARG A 41 8.41 -6.47 10.02
CA ARG A 41 7.96 -7.84 9.73
C ARG A 41 8.54 -8.34 8.41
N ARG A 42 7.80 -8.15 7.32
CA ARG A 42 8.08 -8.75 6.02
C ARG A 42 7.96 -7.70 4.91
N PRO A 43 8.90 -7.64 3.96
CA PRO A 43 8.78 -6.73 2.82
C PRO A 43 7.57 -7.11 1.94
N LEU A 44 6.93 -6.09 1.35
CA LEU A 44 5.79 -6.28 0.44
C LEU A 44 6.21 -6.63 -0.99
N VAL A 45 7.49 -6.44 -1.30
CA VAL A 45 8.08 -6.70 -2.61
C VAL A 45 9.34 -7.53 -2.38
N VAL A 46 9.43 -8.67 -3.04
CA VAL A 46 10.58 -9.59 -2.98
C VAL A 46 11.00 -9.88 -4.41
N ALA A 47 12.28 -9.69 -4.72
CA ALA A 47 12.84 -9.88 -6.06
C ALA A 47 12.03 -9.17 -7.18
N GLY A 48 11.59 -7.94 -6.92
CA GLY A 48 10.80 -7.13 -7.88
C GLY A 48 9.34 -7.55 -8.07
N LYS A 49 8.90 -8.63 -7.41
CA LYS A 49 7.52 -9.13 -7.44
C LYS A 49 6.77 -8.78 -6.16
N PHE A 50 5.47 -8.53 -6.29
CA PHE A 50 4.61 -8.31 -5.12
C PHE A 50 4.39 -9.60 -4.34
N ASP A 51 4.64 -9.53 -3.04
CA ASP A 51 4.27 -10.58 -2.10
C ASP A 51 2.82 -10.38 -1.66
N ARG A 52 1.88 -11.00 -2.39
CA ARG A 52 0.44 -10.88 -2.13
C ARG A 52 0.07 -11.37 -0.72
N ALA A 53 0.76 -12.38 -0.21
CA ALA A 53 0.52 -12.91 1.12
C ALA A 53 0.94 -11.89 2.19
N ALA A 54 2.11 -11.27 2.04
CA ALA A 54 2.56 -10.19 2.93
C ALA A 54 1.60 -8.98 2.89
N ILE A 55 1.16 -8.58 1.70
CA ILE A 55 0.19 -7.47 1.52
C ILE A 55 -1.11 -7.77 2.26
N MET A 56 -1.68 -8.96 2.10
CA MET A 56 -2.91 -9.35 2.78
C MET A 56 -2.73 -9.45 4.30
N ALA A 57 -1.63 -10.02 4.77
CA ALA A 57 -1.33 -10.15 6.20
C ALA A 57 -1.18 -8.77 6.87
N HIS A 58 -0.47 -7.85 6.23
CA HIS A 58 -0.28 -6.49 6.73
C HIS A 58 -1.60 -5.70 6.70
N ALA A 59 -2.39 -5.83 5.64
CA ALA A 59 -3.71 -5.23 5.54
C ALA A 59 -4.65 -5.73 6.64
N ALA A 60 -4.70 -7.04 6.91
CA ALA A 60 -5.53 -7.60 7.96
C ALA A 60 -5.10 -7.13 9.37
N ALA A 61 -3.79 -7.04 9.63
CA ALA A 61 -3.29 -6.52 10.89
C ALA A 61 -3.63 -5.03 11.10
N ALA A 62 -3.47 -4.22 10.05
CA ALA A 62 -3.85 -2.80 10.08
C ALA A 62 -5.37 -2.63 10.20
N ALA A 63 -6.17 -3.49 9.56
CA ALA A 63 -7.62 -3.47 9.65
C ALA A 63 -8.12 -3.76 11.06
N LYS A 64 -7.52 -4.73 11.76
CA LYS A 64 -7.84 -4.99 13.18
C LYS A 64 -7.58 -3.76 14.05
N ALA A 65 -6.40 -3.15 13.91
CA ALA A 65 -6.05 -1.95 14.67
C ALA A 65 -6.98 -0.76 14.32
N HIS A 66 -7.35 -0.61 13.05
CA HIS A 66 -8.28 0.41 12.60
C HIS A 66 -9.69 0.18 13.17
N GLN A 67 -10.19 -1.06 13.09
CA GLN A 67 -11.50 -1.46 13.63
C GLN A 67 -11.60 -1.17 15.13
N ILE A 68 -10.57 -1.53 15.92
CA ILE A 68 -10.53 -1.26 17.36
C ILE A 68 -10.60 0.25 17.64
N ARG A 69 -9.94 1.07 16.82
CA ARG A 69 -9.86 2.52 17.03
C ARG A 69 -11.12 3.27 16.58
N THR A 70 -11.78 2.83 15.52
CA THR A 70 -12.90 3.57 14.90
C THR A 70 -14.26 2.94 15.12
N GLY A 71 -14.32 1.69 15.62
CA GLY A 71 -15.59 0.94 15.74
C GLY A 71 -16.22 0.59 14.39
N SER A 72 -15.48 0.72 13.29
CA SER A 72 -15.99 0.45 11.94
C SER A 72 -16.21 -1.05 11.68
N THR A 73 -17.01 -1.37 10.67
CA THR A 73 -17.21 -2.78 10.27
C THR A 73 -15.91 -3.37 9.72
N TRP A 74 -15.73 -4.68 9.87
CA TRP A 74 -14.56 -5.38 9.35
C TRP A 74 -14.36 -5.13 7.84
N ALA A 75 -15.44 -5.15 7.06
CA ALA A 75 -15.39 -4.90 5.62
C ALA A 75 -14.88 -3.49 5.28
N ALA A 76 -15.31 -2.46 6.03
CA ALA A 76 -14.84 -1.10 5.84
C ALA A 76 -13.35 -0.97 6.24
N ALA A 77 -12.98 -1.47 7.42
CA ALA A 77 -11.61 -1.44 7.92
C ALA A 77 -10.63 -2.18 6.99
N MET A 78 -11.03 -3.35 6.48
CA MET A 78 -10.23 -4.14 5.54
C MET A 78 -10.09 -3.45 4.19
N SER A 79 -11.16 -2.85 3.66
CA SER A 79 -11.11 -2.11 2.39
C SER A 79 -10.13 -0.93 2.43
N VAL A 80 -10.17 -0.15 3.52
CA VAL A 80 -9.25 0.97 3.75
C VAL A 80 -7.81 0.48 3.88
N SER A 81 -7.59 -0.53 4.71
CA SER A 81 -6.26 -1.04 5.02
C SER A 81 -5.61 -1.77 3.83
N LEU A 82 -6.40 -2.48 3.04
CA LEU A 82 -5.92 -3.14 1.81
C LEU A 82 -5.52 -2.11 0.75
N LYS A 83 -6.30 -1.03 0.58
CA LYS A 83 -5.94 0.07 -0.31
C LYS A 83 -4.62 0.71 0.13
N ALA A 84 -4.47 0.97 1.43
CA ALA A 84 -3.23 1.52 1.99
C ALA A 84 -2.03 0.57 1.76
N ALA A 85 -2.20 -0.72 1.99
CA ALA A 85 -1.13 -1.71 1.78
C ALA A 85 -0.67 -1.79 0.33
N TRP A 86 -1.60 -1.72 -0.63
CA TRP A 86 -1.26 -1.68 -2.05
C TRP A 86 -0.51 -0.41 -2.46
N GLN A 87 -0.85 0.74 -1.87
CA GLN A 87 -0.13 1.98 -2.14
C GLN A 87 1.32 1.87 -1.65
N VAL A 88 1.52 1.37 -0.42
CA VAL A 88 2.86 1.14 0.15
C VAL A 88 3.65 0.15 -0.70
N ALA A 89 3.05 -0.98 -1.10
CA ALA A 89 3.70 -1.97 -1.96
C ALA A 89 4.17 -1.37 -3.29
N LYS A 90 3.32 -0.57 -3.97
CA LYS A 90 3.68 0.11 -5.21
C LYS A 90 4.83 1.10 -5.02
N THR A 91 4.80 1.88 -3.93
CA THR A 91 5.90 2.81 -3.61
C THR A 91 7.21 2.07 -3.36
N ALA A 92 7.17 0.95 -2.63
CA ALA A 92 8.33 0.11 -2.38
C ALA A 92 8.89 -0.51 -3.67
N GLN A 93 8.02 -0.96 -4.58
CA GLN A 93 8.45 -1.49 -5.88
C GLN A 93 9.15 -0.42 -6.73
N ARG A 94 8.62 0.81 -6.74
CA ARG A 94 9.25 1.93 -7.45
C ARG A 94 10.59 2.27 -6.84
N ALA A 95 10.67 2.37 -5.51
CA ALA A 95 11.91 2.66 -4.79
C ALA A 95 13.00 1.59 -5.04
N ALA A 96 12.63 0.31 -5.12
CA ALA A 96 13.57 -0.77 -5.43
C ALA A 96 14.00 -0.82 -6.91
N ALA A 97 13.35 -0.04 -7.78
CA ALA A 97 13.66 0.02 -9.22
C ALA A 97 14.47 1.27 -9.61
N HIS A 98 14.92 2.05 -8.63
CA HIS A 98 15.85 3.17 -8.74
C HIS A 98 17.15 2.82 -8.03
#